data_AF-A0A3N5HE92-F1
#
_entry.id   AF-A0A3N5HE92-F1
#
_cell.length_a   1.000
_cell.length_b   1.000
_cell.length_c   1.000
_cell.angle_alpha   90.00
_cell.angle_beta   90.00
_cell.angle_gamma   90.00
#
_symmetry.space_group_name_H-M   'P 1'
#
loop_
_entity.id
_entity.type
_entity.pdbx_description
1 polymer ?
#
loop_
_entity_poly.entity_id
_entity_poly.type
_entity_poly.pdbx_seq_one_letter_code
_entity_poly.pdbx_strand_id
1 'polypeptide(L)'
;MITSFGSLFAGHVDLDHEGLDGIPANDRWLPDERLATVFPKSEAIARLMDRTGYDVFWLAEHHFQREGYECIPNVLMLALHLCHITKNIR
;
A
#
# COMPACT_ATOMS: atom_id res chain seq x y z
N MET A 1 -4.85 -24.19 16.24
CA MET A 1 -4.04 -24.01 15.02
C MET A 1 -4.50 -22.74 14.32
N ILE A 2 -3.57 -21.96 13.77
CA ILE A 2 -3.89 -20.77 12.97
C ILE A 2 -4.20 -21.25 11.55
N THR A 3 -5.37 -20.89 11.02
CA THR A 3 -5.84 -21.34 9.70
C THR A 3 -6.07 -20.20 8.73
N SER A 4 -5.80 -18.95 9.14
CA SER A 4 -5.95 -17.80 8.27
C SER A 4 -4.84 -16.78 8.46
N PHE A 5 -4.35 -16.24 7.35
CA PHE A 5 -3.28 -15.25 7.30
C PHE A 5 -3.73 -14.04 6.50
N GLY A 6 -3.80 -12.89 7.18
CA GLY A 6 -4.04 -11.59 6.55
C GLY A 6 -2.82 -10.69 6.64
N SER A 7 -2.73 -9.72 5.75
CA SER A 7 -1.79 -8.61 5.86
C SER A 7 -2.50 -7.29 5.59
N LEU A 8 -1.93 -6.20 6.11
CA LEU A 8 -2.41 -4.84 5.89
C LEU A 8 -1.30 -4.00 5.25
N PHE A 9 -1.67 -3.23 4.23
CA PHE A 9 -0.82 -2.21 3.64
C PHE A 9 -1.55 -0.87 3.65
N ALA A 10 -1.05 0.07 4.44
CA ALA A 10 -1.66 1.40 4.60
C ALA A 10 -1.44 2.33 3.40
N GLY A 11 -0.59 1.94 2.44
CA GLY A 11 -0.35 2.72 1.24
C GLY A 11 0.90 3.61 1.27
N HIS A 12 1.95 3.25 2.00
CA HIS A 12 3.17 4.06 2.05
C HIS A 12 4.06 3.88 0.80
N VAL A 13 4.71 4.96 0.38
CA VAL A 13 5.80 4.89 -0.60
C VAL A 13 7.09 4.41 0.09
N ASP A 14 8.13 4.08 -0.69
CA ASP A 14 9.44 3.88 -0.10
C ASP A 14 10.04 5.26 0.21
N LEU A 15 10.23 5.52 1.51
CA LEU A 15 10.68 6.82 2.01
C LEU A 15 12.20 6.84 2.11
N ASP A 16 12.78 7.95 1.67
CA ASP A 16 14.19 8.25 1.85
C ASP A 16 14.40 9.07 3.14
N HIS A 17 15.62 9.05 3.69
CA HIS A 17 15.99 9.85 4.89
C HIS A 17 15.07 9.62 6.09
N GLU A 18 14.90 8.36 6.49
CA GLU A 18 14.16 7.95 7.68
C GLU A 18 15.07 7.91 8.93
N GLY A 19 14.46 7.80 10.12
CA GLY A 19 15.16 7.68 11.40
C GLY A 19 15.13 8.95 12.25
N LEU A 20 15.89 8.96 13.34
CA LEU A 20 15.91 10.07 14.32
C LEU A 20 16.35 11.41 13.68
N ASP A 21 17.36 11.34 12.80
CA ASP A 21 17.89 12.50 12.06
C ASP A 21 17.25 12.64 10.66
N GLY A 22 16.12 11.97 10.43
CA GLY A 22 15.39 12.00 9.16
C GLY A 22 14.66 13.32 8.92
N ILE A 23 14.04 13.44 7.75
CA ILE A 23 13.19 14.59 7.42
C ILE A 23 11.94 14.55 8.33
N PRO A 24 11.63 15.61 9.10
CA PRO A 24 10.40 15.67 9.89
C PRO A 24 9.16 15.46 9.04
N ALA A 25 8.16 14.75 9.56
CA ALA A 25 6.98 14.38 8.81
C ALA A 25 6.32 15.59 8.11
N ASN A 26 6.13 16.70 8.83
CA ASN A 26 5.47 17.91 8.30
C ASN A 26 6.27 18.65 7.22
N ASP A 27 7.58 18.44 7.17
CA ASP A 27 8.49 19.08 6.22
C ASP A 27 8.66 18.24 4.95
N ARG A 28 8.13 17.01 4.95
CA ARG A 28 8.21 16.12 3.80
C ARG A 28 7.19 16.53 2.74
N TRP A 29 7.69 16.68 1.51
CA TRP A 29 6.87 16.97 0.34
C TRP A 29 7.35 16.10 -0.82
N LEU A 30 6.52 15.13 -1.22
CA LEU A 30 6.84 14.26 -2.35
C LEU A 30 6.06 14.70 -3.59
N PRO A 31 6.65 14.58 -4.79
CA PRO A 31 5.93 14.83 -6.04
C PRO A 31 4.94 13.69 -6.34
N ASP A 32 3.91 13.98 -7.12
CA ASP A 32 2.83 13.04 -7.45
C ASP A 32 3.36 11.73 -8.05
N GLU A 33 4.41 11.78 -8.86
CA GLU A 33 5.04 10.58 -9.43
C GLU A 33 5.59 9.65 -8.35
N ARG A 34 6.11 10.21 -7.25
CA ARG A 34 6.55 9.43 -6.09
C ARG A 34 5.36 8.88 -5.32
N LEU A 35 4.32 9.68 -5.07
CA LEU A 35 3.11 9.25 -4.37
C LEU A 35 2.40 8.10 -5.12
N ALA A 36 2.36 8.17 -6.45
CA ALA A 36 1.77 7.15 -7.31
C ALA A 36 2.49 5.78 -7.27
N THR A 37 3.72 5.70 -6.72
CA THR A 37 4.44 4.42 -6.58
C THR A 37 3.74 3.43 -5.64
N VAL A 38 2.77 3.90 -4.86
CA VAL A 38 1.91 3.03 -4.05
C VAL A 38 1.13 2.01 -4.88
N PHE A 39 0.71 2.35 -6.10
CA PHE A 39 -0.11 1.47 -6.94
C PHE A 39 0.65 0.22 -7.42
N PRO A 40 1.81 0.32 -8.11
CA PRO A 40 2.59 -0.86 -8.48
C PRO A 40 3.08 -1.65 -7.26
N LYS A 41 3.30 -0.99 -6.10
CA LYS A 41 3.63 -1.68 -4.86
C LYS A 41 2.45 -2.52 -4.35
N SER A 42 1.23 -1.96 -4.30
CA SER A 42 0.01 -2.69 -3.96
C SER A 42 -0.21 -3.91 -4.87
N GLU A 43 0.03 -3.76 -6.18
CA GLU A 43 -0.04 -4.89 -7.11
C GLU A 43 0.98 -5.99 -6.79
N ALA A 44 2.23 -5.61 -6.52
CA ALA A 44 3.29 -6.56 -6.19
C ALA A 44 2.98 -7.34 -4.91
N ILE A 45 2.46 -6.66 -3.88
CA ILE A 45 2.02 -7.26 -2.62
C ILE A 45 0.86 -8.22 -2.87
N ALA A 46 -0.21 -7.76 -3.55
CA ALA A 46 -1.39 -8.57 -3.84
C ALA A 46 -1.03 -9.85 -4.62
N ARG A 47 -0.21 -9.74 -5.66
CA ARG A 47 0.27 -10.90 -6.45
C ARG A 47 1.15 -11.85 -5.64
N LEU A 48 1.89 -11.36 -4.65
CA LEU A 48 2.67 -12.20 -3.75
C LEU A 48 1.77 -12.96 -2.80
N MET A 49 0.87 -12.25 -2.12
CA MET A 49 -0.08 -12.84 -1.18
C MET A 49 -0.99 -13.88 -1.85
N ASP A 50 -1.47 -13.58 -3.06
CA ASP A 50 -2.34 -14.47 -3.85
C ASP A 50 -1.69 -15.81 -4.20
N ARG A 51 -0.37 -15.83 -4.45
CA ARG A 51 0.38 -17.04 -4.82
C ARG A 51 0.99 -17.78 -3.63
N THR A 52 1.02 -17.18 -2.44
CA THR A 52 1.62 -17.79 -1.22
C THR A 52 0.58 -18.25 -0.21
N GLY A 53 -0.72 -18.13 -0.51
CA GLY A 53 -1.80 -18.70 0.30
C GLY A 53 -2.26 -17.81 1.45
N TYR A 54 -2.10 -16.49 1.33
CA TYR A 54 -2.78 -15.54 2.22
C TYR A 54 -4.29 -15.51 1.91
N ASP A 55 -5.10 -15.16 2.91
CA ASP A 55 -6.55 -15.10 2.77
C ASP A 55 -7.08 -13.69 2.51
N VAL A 56 -6.45 -12.68 3.10
CA VAL A 56 -6.97 -11.30 3.08
C VAL A 56 -5.85 -10.27 2.92
N PHE A 57 -6.03 -9.33 2.00
CA PHE A 57 -5.19 -8.16 1.82
C PHE A 57 -5.96 -6.87 2.16
N TRP A 58 -5.67 -6.30 3.33
CA TRP A 58 -6.29 -5.07 3.79
C TRP A 58 -5.58 -3.84 3.23
N LEU A 59 -6.37 -2.91 2.71
CA LEU A 59 -5.93 -1.60 2.24
C LEU A 59 -6.52 -0.51 3.13
N ALA A 60 -5.79 0.59 3.31
CA ALA A 60 -6.31 1.79 3.96
C ALA A 60 -6.53 2.91 2.95
N GLU A 61 -7.58 3.70 3.14
CA GLU A 61 -7.86 4.88 2.32
C GLU A 61 -7.51 6.15 3.10
N HIS A 62 -6.74 7.03 2.46
CA HIS A 62 -6.33 8.30 3.06
C HIS A 62 -6.34 9.41 2.00
N HIS A 63 -6.65 10.62 2.45
CA HIS A 63 -6.79 11.80 1.60
C HIS A 63 -5.81 12.88 2.06
N PHE A 64 -5.29 13.65 1.09
CA PHE A 64 -4.41 14.80 1.33
C PHE A 64 -3.04 14.47 1.97
N GLN A 65 -2.55 13.24 1.77
CA GLN A 65 -1.25 12.79 2.29
C GLN A 65 -0.12 13.05 1.27
N ARG A 66 0.56 14.19 1.41
CA ARG A 66 1.68 14.62 0.54
C ARG A 66 3.04 14.10 1.03
N GLU A 67 3.06 13.59 2.25
CA GLU A 67 4.25 13.16 2.96
C GLU A 67 4.68 11.73 2.57
N GLY A 68 3.80 10.93 1.96
CA GLY A 68 4.16 9.59 1.46
C GLY A 68 3.79 8.39 2.36
N TYR A 69 3.14 8.63 3.50
CA TYR A 69 2.84 7.56 4.47
C TYR A 69 1.62 6.70 4.10
N GLU A 70 0.62 7.30 3.47
CA GLU A 70 -0.69 6.67 3.24
C GLU A 70 -1.33 7.27 1.98
N CYS A 71 -0.92 6.76 0.82
CA CYS A 71 -1.12 7.42 -0.47
C CYS A 71 -2.20 6.77 -1.36
N ILE A 72 -3.08 5.92 -0.80
CA ILE A 72 -4.17 5.30 -1.55
C ILE A 72 -5.43 6.18 -1.38
N PRO A 73 -5.88 6.92 -2.41
CA PRO A 73 -6.98 7.86 -2.29
C PRO A 73 -8.36 7.22 -2.52
N ASN A 74 -8.41 5.99 -3.03
CA ASN A 74 -9.65 5.30 -3.32
C ASN A 74 -9.42 3.78 -3.30
N VAL A 75 -9.81 3.14 -2.19
CA VAL A 75 -9.58 1.70 -2.05
C VAL A 75 -10.48 0.87 -2.95
N LEU A 76 -11.67 1.36 -3.31
CA LEU A 76 -12.59 0.62 -4.19
C LEU A 76 -12.03 0.49 -5.61
N MET A 77 -11.46 1.56 -6.15
CA MET A 77 -10.84 1.52 -7.49
C MET A 77 -9.57 0.68 -7.51
N LEU A 78 -8.74 0.79 -6.47
CA LEU A 78 -7.56 -0.07 -6.34
C LEU A 78 -7.97 -1.53 -6.18
N ALA A 79 -8.93 -1.84 -5.31
CA ALA A 79 -9.42 -3.21 -5.11
C ALA A 79 -10.02 -3.80 -6.39
N LEU A 80 -10.80 -3.02 -7.16
CA LEU A 80 -11.32 -3.46 -8.46
C LEU A 80 -10.18 -3.90 -9.40
N HIS A 81 -9.12 -3.10 -9.48
CA HIS A 81 -7.94 -3.43 -10.28
C HIS A 81 -7.23 -4.68 -9.75
N LEU A 82 -7.01 -4.79 -8.44
CA LEU A 82 -6.36 -5.95 -7.83
C LEU A 82 -7.16 -7.24 -8.07
N CYS A 83 -8.48 -7.20 -7.92
CA CYS A 83 -9.37 -8.33 -8.20
C CYS A 83 -9.31 -8.80 -9.66
N HIS A 84 -9.01 -7.90 -10.62
CA HIS A 84 -8.83 -8.29 -12.02
C HIS A 84 -7.55 -9.11 -12.24
N ILE A 85 -6.53 -8.95 -11.38
CA ILE A 85 -5.19 -9.51 -11.58
C ILE A 85 -4.78 -10.60 -10.58
N THR A 86 -5.61 -10.88 -9.56
CA THR A 86 -5.46 -11.96 -8.57
C THR A 86 -6.62 -12.96 -8.68
N LYS A 87 -6.54 -14.10 -7.98
CA LYS A 87 -7.54 -15.19 -8.09
C LYS A 87 -8.12 -15.70 -6.78
N ASN A 88 -7.36 -15.63 -5.69
CA ASN A 88 -7.62 -16.29 -4.42
C ASN A 88 -7.70 -15.30 -3.26
N ILE A 89 -6.83 -14.27 -3.25
CA ILE A 89 -6.76 -13.29 -2.16
C ILE A 89 -8.03 -12.43 -2.10
N ARG A 90 -8.53 -12.17 -0.89
CA ARG A 90 -9.70 -11.32 -0.63
C ARG A 90 -9.31 -9.91 -0.22
#